data_AF-A0AAE4FMN9-F1
#
_entry.id   AF-A0AAE4FMN9-F1
#
_cell.length_a   1.000
_cell.length_b   1.000
_cell.length_c   1.000
_cell.angle_alpha   90.00
_cell.angle_beta   90.00
_cell.angle_gamma   90.00
#
_symmetry.space_group_name_H-M   'P 1'
#
loop_
_entity.id
_entity.type
_entity.pdbx_description
1 polymer ?
#
loop_
_entity_poly.entity_id
_entity_poly.type
_entity_poly.pdbx_seq_one_letter_code
_entity_poly.pdbx_strand_id
1 'polypeptide(L)'
;MKKKLILIICILFLLFLPLSYKYKVYKNKDLNYVVEQHMTHGLFNKYKMHSITNINLTFSDGNIAVVKIYGTSNSSPHKNISYNLFLTKNKNGAWKVKKIYENYKLSKEDTPNMP
;
A
#
# COMPACT_ATOMS: atom_id res chain seq x y z
N MET A 1 -3.20 12.34 42.83
CA MET A 1 -3.48 11.10 42.06
C MET A 1 -3.51 11.34 40.55
N LYS A 2 -4.24 12.34 40.03
CA LYS A 2 -4.32 12.64 38.57
C LYS A 2 -2.96 12.84 37.87
N LYS A 3 -2.00 13.55 38.48
CA LYS A 3 -0.64 13.76 37.93
C LYS A 3 0.15 12.44 37.77
N LYS A 4 -0.03 11.49 38.70
CA LYS A 4 0.61 10.15 38.62
C LYS A 4 -0.02 9.30 37.51
N LEU A 5 -1.34 9.38 37.32
CA LEU A 5 -2.05 8.69 36.24
C LEU A 5 -1.61 9.18 34.85
N ILE A 6 -1.48 10.50 34.66
CA ILE A 6 -0.99 11.09 33.40
C ILE A 6 0.43 10.59 33.10
N LEU A 7 1.31 10.56 34.10
CA LEU A 7 2.67 10.05 33.93
C LEU A 7 2.70 8.58 33.48
N ILE A 8 1.85 7.74 34.09
CA ILE A 8 1.72 6.32 33.71
C ILE A 8 1.25 6.17 32.27
N ILE A 9 0.26 6.96 31.84
CA ILE A 9 -0.22 6.95 30.44
C ILE A 9 0.88 7.38 29.48
N CYS A 10 1.65 8.43 29.81
CA CYS A 10 2.78 8.87 28.99
C CYS A 10 3.85 7.79 28.86
N ILE A 11 4.20 7.10 29.95
CA ILE A 11 5.19 6.00 29.92
C ILE A 11 4.67 4.84 29.07
N LEU A 12 3.41 4.45 29.23
CA LEU A 12 2.81 3.38 28.45
C LEU A 12 2.79 3.73 26.94
N PHE A 13 2.48 4.98 26.61
CA PHE A 13 2.51 5.49 25.24
C PHE A 13 3.92 5.45 24.66
N LEU A 14 4.94 5.89 25.42
CA LEU A 14 6.34 5.85 24.99
C LEU A 14 6.84 4.42 24.72
N LEU A 15 6.39 3.45 25.52
CA LEU A 15 6.71 2.03 25.31
C LEU A 15 6.03 1.44 24.07
N PHE A 16 4.85 1.94 23.68
CA PHE A 16 4.09 1.42 22.54
C PHE A 16 4.68 1.85 21.18
N LEU A 17 5.28 3.03 21.10
CA LEU A 17 5.89 3.57 19.89
C LEU A 17 6.95 2.63 19.25
N PRO A 18 7.98 2.14 19.96
CA PRO A 18 8.98 1.25 19.36
C PRO A 18 8.42 -0.11 18.95
N LEU A 19 7.46 -0.66 19.69
CA LEU A 19 6.79 -1.92 19.31
C LEU A 19 6.02 -1.75 17.99
N SER A 20 5.21 -0.70 17.89
CA SER A 20 4.44 -0.41 16.68
C SER A 20 5.35 -0.17 15.46
N TYR A 21 6.48 0.52 15.66
CA TYR A 21 7.48 0.72 14.61
C TYR A 21 8.10 -0.61 14.15
N LYS A 22 8.54 -1.46 15.06
CA LYS A 22 9.09 -2.78 14.73
C LYS A 22 8.09 -3.66 13.99
N TYR A 23 6.84 -3.68 14.46
CA TYR A 23 5.76 -4.41 13.80
C TYR A 23 5.53 -3.91 12.37
N LYS A 24 5.48 -2.58 12.17
CA LYS A 24 5.35 -1.98 10.84
C LYS A 24 6.52 -2.36 9.92
N VAL A 25 7.76 -2.29 10.42
CA VAL A 25 8.94 -2.68 9.64
C VAL A 25 8.89 -4.17 9.27
N TYR A 26 8.43 -5.02 10.18
CA TYR A 26 8.25 -6.44 9.92
C TYR A 26 7.20 -6.70 8.84
N LYS A 27 6.01 -6.09 8.95
CA LYS A 27 4.95 -6.23 7.94
C LYS A 27 5.38 -5.67 6.59
N ASN A 28 6.22 -4.64 6.56
CA ASN A 28 6.77 -4.11 5.32
C ASN A 28 7.73 -5.08 4.59
N LYS A 29 8.11 -6.22 5.17
CA LYS A 29 8.84 -7.28 4.46
C LYS A 29 7.94 -8.08 3.51
N ASP A 30 6.63 -8.07 3.75
CA ASP A 30 5.63 -8.66 2.88
C ASP A 30 5.30 -7.68 1.74
N LEU A 31 5.54 -8.11 0.50
CA LEU A 31 5.35 -7.30 -0.69
C LEU A 31 3.87 -6.92 -0.87
N ASN A 32 2.95 -7.87 -0.66
CA ASN A 32 1.52 -7.66 -0.86
C ASN A 32 1.00 -6.66 0.18
N TYR A 33 1.42 -6.80 1.43
CA TYR A 33 1.08 -5.84 2.47
C TYR A 33 1.50 -4.41 2.12
N VAL A 34 2.73 -4.23 1.63
CA VAL A 34 3.23 -2.88 1.25
C VAL A 34 2.42 -2.31 0.09
N VAL A 35 2.10 -3.13 -0.92
CA VAL A 35 1.26 -2.73 -2.05
C VAL A 35 -0.13 -2.32 -1.57
N GLU A 36 -0.82 -3.16 -0.81
CA GLU A 36 -2.16 -2.88 -0.30
C GLU A 36 -2.18 -1.62 0.55
N GLN A 37 -1.30 -1.52 1.55
CA GLN A 37 -1.23 -0.37 2.44
C GLN A 37 -0.94 0.92 1.68
N HIS A 38 0.02 0.90 0.77
CA HIS A 38 0.37 2.08 0.00
C HIS A 38 -0.79 2.54 -0.88
N MET A 39 -1.56 1.61 -1.46
CA MET A 39 -2.61 1.94 -2.42
C MET A 39 -3.97 2.22 -1.78
N THR A 40 -4.22 1.80 -0.55
CA THR A 40 -5.52 2.00 0.13
C THR A 40 -5.47 3.02 1.27
N HIS A 41 -4.30 3.40 1.76
CA HIS A 41 -4.14 4.32 2.89
C HIS A 41 -3.43 5.63 2.49
N GLY A 42 -3.47 6.61 3.40
CA GLY A 42 -2.85 7.93 3.24
C GLY A 42 -3.87 9.03 2.89
N LEU A 43 -3.78 10.15 3.59
CA LEU A 43 -4.71 11.29 3.42
C LEU A 43 -4.49 12.07 2.13
N PHE A 44 -3.25 12.07 1.59
CA PHE A 44 -2.86 12.83 0.40
C PHE A 44 -2.32 11.94 -0.72
N ASN A 45 -2.73 10.68 -0.76
CA ASN A 45 -2.30 9.77 -1.80
C ASN A 45 -3.17 9.96 -3.06
N LYS A 46 -2.59 10.61 -4.09
CA LYS A 46 -3.25 10.80 -5.41
C LYS A 46 -3.67 9.47 -6.05
N TYR A 47 -2.90 8.40 -5.84
CA TYR A 47 -3.12 7.09 -6.45
C TYR A 47 -4.00 6.16 -5.59
N LYS A 48 -4.61 6.70 -4.52
CA LYS A 48 -5.43 5.90 -3.61
C LYS A 48 -6.57 5.21 -4.36
N MET A 49 -6.69 3.92 -4.12
CA MET A 49 -7.74 3.05 -4.62
C MET A 49 -8.79 2.88 -3.53
N HIS A 50 -10.05 2.78 -3.95
CA HIS A 50 -11.14 2.42 -3.04
C HIS A 50 -11.05 0.93 -2.69
N SER A 51 -10.86 0.09 -3.70
CA SER A 51 -10.64 -1.35 -3.55
C SER A 51 -9.58 -1.84 -4.53
N ILE A 52 -8.89 -2.92 -4.14
CA ILE A 52 -7.98 -3.68 -5.00
C ILE A 52 -8.66 -5.00 -5.31
N THR A 53 -8.84 -5.29 -6.59
CA THR A 53 -9.45 -6.53 -7.07
C THR A 53 -8.39 -7.59 -7.38
N ASN A 54 -7.21 -7.16 -7.86
CA ASN A 54 -6.14 -8.08 -8.21
C ASN A 54 -4.76 -7.43 -7.98
N ILE A 55 -3.82 -8.25 -7.48
CA ILE A 55 -2.40 -7.94 -7.33
C ILE A 55 -1.62 -9.01 -8.08
N ASN A 56 -0.87 -8.60 -9.11
CA ASN A 56 -0.07 -9.50 -9.94
C ASN A 56 1.41 -9.10 -9.90
N LEU A 57 2.27 -10.01 -9.43
CA LEU A 57 3.71 -9.82 -9.48
C LEU A 57 4.22 -10.11 -10.89
N THR A 58 4.62 -9.06 -11.60
CA THR A 58 5.09 -9.19 -13.00
C THR A 58 6.60 -9.39 -13.11
N PHE A 59 7.37 -8.92 -12.13
CA PHE A 59 8.82 -9.09 -12.08
C PHE A 59 9.31 -9.02 -10.64
N SER A 60 10.34 -9.81 -10.30
CA SER A 60 11.11 -9.69 -9.07
C SER A 60 12.49 -10.32 -9.22
N ASP A 61 13.54 -9.62 -8.77
CA ASP A 61 14.91 -10.15 -8.66
C ASP A 61 15.39 -10.29 -7.20
N GLY A 62 14.46 -10.12 -6.25
CA GLY A 62 14.76 -10.13 -4.82
C GLY A 62 15.11 -8.76 -4.23
N ASN A 63 15.57 -7.80 -5.01
CA ASN A 63 15.85 -6.41 -4.59
C ASN A 63 14.87 -5.40 -5.18
N ILE A 64 14.33 -5.69 -6.35
CA ILE A 64 13.37 -4.89 -7.09
C ILE A 64 12.16 -5.78 -7.39
N ALA A 65 10.98 -5.16 -7.41
CA ALA A 65 9.77 -5.82 -7.87
C ALA A 65 8.90 -4.86 -8.69
N VAL A 66 8.22 -5.40 -9.70
CA VAL A 66 7.16 -4.70 -10.44
C VAL A 66 5.85 -5.43 -10.21
N VAL A 67 4.89 -4.74 -9.61
CA VAL A 67 3.57 -5.29 -9.29
C VAL A 67 2.53 -4.53 -10.07
N LYS A 68 1.74 -5.25 -10.88
CA LYS A 68 0.57 -4.69 -11.54
C LYS A 68 -0.64 -4.89 -10.64
N ILE A 69 -1.42 -3.84 -10.45
CA ILE A 69 -2.63 -3.90 -9.65
C ILE A 69 -3.83 -3.39 -10.44
N TYR A 70 -4.99 -3.93 -10.10
CA TYR A 70 -6.28 -3.58 -10.67
C TYR A 70 -7.30 -3.37 -9.57
N GLY A 71 -8.23 -2.44 -9.78
CA GLY A 71 -9.32 -2.17 -8.86
C GLY A 71 -10.02 -0.86 -9.19
N THR A 72 -10.52 -0.16 -8.19
CA THR A 72 -11.38 1.02 -8.37
C THR A 72 -10.78 2.30 -7.81
N SER A 73 -11.02 3.44 -8.45
CA SER A 73 -10.57 4.75 -7.98
C SER A 73 -11.23 5.15 -6.67
N ASN A 74 -10.50 5.84 -5.79
CA ASN A 74 -11.09 6.36 -4.55
C ASN A 74 -12.17 7.42 -4.79
N SER A 75 -12.07 8.19 -5.87
CA SER A 75 -13.09 9.18 -6.24
C SER A 75 -14.29 8.52 -6.91
N SER A 76 -15.49 8.98 -6.56
CA SER A 76 -16.73 8.65 -7.28
C SER A 76 -16.61 9.08 -8.76
N PRO A 77 -17.06 8.28 -9.75
CA PRO A 77 -17.90 7.07 -9.63
C PRO A 77 -17.12 5.74 -9.51
N HIS A 78 -15.96 5.72 -8.83
CA HIS A 78 -15.15 4.51 -8.59
C HIS A 78 -14.75 3.77 -9.88
N LYS A 79 -14.19 4.51 -10.83
CA LYS A 79 -13.79 3.98 -12.13
C LYS A 79 -12.76 2.85 -11.98
N ASN A 80 -12.84 1.85 -12.86
CA ASN A 80 -11.82 0.82 -12.96
C ASN A 80 -10.49 1.44 -13.40
N ILE A 81 -9.44 1.16 -12.64
CA ILE A 81 -8.10 1.69 -12.86
C ILE A 81 -7.07 0.58 -12.66
N SER A 82 -5.91 0.74 -13.28
CA SER A 82 -4.78 -0.14 -13.05
C SER A 82 -3.47 0.65 -12.99
N TYR A 83 -2.55 0.17 -12.16
CA TYR A 83 -1.25 0.77 -11.94
C TYR A 83 -0.15 -0.28 -12.01
N ASN A 84 1.03 0.13 -12.48
CA ASN A 84 2.26 -0.63 -12.27
C ASN A 84 3.06 0.05 -11.15
N LEU A 85 3.32 -0.69 -10.08
CA LEU A 85 4.11 -0.23 -8.95
C LEU A 85 5.53 -0.75 -9.11
N PHE A 86 6.49 0.16 -9.03
CA PHE A 86 7.91 -0.18 -8.93
C PHE A 86 8.33 -0.10 -7.46
N LEU A 87 8.80 -1.21 -6.92
CA LEU A 87 9.20 -1.36 -5.52
C LEU A 87 10.67 -1.72 -5.42
N THR A 88 11.31 -1.25 -4.35
CA THR A 88 12.68 -1.61 -3.98
C THR A 88 12.71 -2.15 -2.55
N LYS A 89 13.51 -3.17 -2.32
CA LYS A 89 13.83 -3.71 -1.01
C LYS A 89 15.01 -2.95 -0.41
N ASN A 90 14.90 -2.57 0.85
CA ASN A 90 16.00 -1.98 1.59
C ASN A 90 16.91 -3.04 2.23
N LYS A 91 18.04 -2.61 2.83
CA LYS A 91 19.00 -3.49 3.51
C LYS A 91 18.39 -4.33 4.65
N ASN A 92 17.28 -3.88 5.22
CA ASN A 92 16.58 -4.59 6.30
C ASN A 92 15.54 -5.59 5.78
N GLY A 93 15.46 -5.78 4.46
CA GLY A 93 14.54 -6.68 3.80
C GLY A 93 13.13 -6.14 3.60
N ALA A 94 12.87 -4.87 3.93
CA ALA A 94 11.56 -4.25 3.81
C ALA A 94 11.38 -3.60 2.43
N TRP A 95 10.19 -3.79 1.85
CA TRP A 95 9.79 -3.21 0.58
C TRP A 95 9.30 -1.76 0.76
N LYS A 96 9.49 -0.97 -0.29
CA LYS A 96 8.95 0.39 -0.40
C LYS A 96 8.57 0.67 -1.85
N VAL A 97 7.37 1.21 -2.06
CA VAL A 97 6.94 1.76 -3.35
C VAL A 97 7.79 2.98 -3.67
N LYS A 98 8.43 2.98 -4.83
CA LYS A 98 9.29 4.06 -5.31
C LYS A 98 8.62 4.90 -6.38
N LYS A 99 7.91 4.25 -7.30
CA LYS A 99 7.18 4.90 -8.40
C LYS A 99 5.90 4.14 -8.71
N ILE A 100 4.91 4.87 -9.20
CA ILE A 100 3.62 4.35 -9.66
C ILE A 100 3.41 4.87 -11.08
N TYR A 101 3.07 3.96 -12.00
CA TYR A 101 2.78 4.29 -13.38
C TYR A 101 1.31 4.02 -13.68
N GLU A 102 0.60 5.03 -14.18
CA GLU A 102 -0.77 4.92 -14.65
C GLU A 102 -0.78 4.14 -15.97
N ASN A 103 -1.54 3.05 -16.03
CA ASN A 103 -1.75 2.36 -17.30
C ASN A 103 -2.88 3.08 -18.04
N TYR A 104 -2.55 3.94 -19.01
CA TYR A 104 -3.52 4.69 -19.81
C TYR A 104 -4.43 3.82 -20.72
N LYS A 105 -4.26 2.50 -20.72
CA LYS A 105 -5.10 1.56 -21.47
C LYS A 105 -6.13 0.89 -20.55
N LEU A 106 -7.20 1.62 -20.23
CA LEU A 106 -8.47 1.03 -19.80
C LEU A 106 -9.63 1.92 -20.28
N SER A 107 -9.62 2.27 -21.57
CA SER A 107 -10.79 2.80 -22.24
C SER A 107 -10.93 2.11 -23.59
N LYS A 108 -11.93 1.23 -23.68
CA LYS A 108 -12.65 0.80 -24.91
C LYS A 108 -12.48 -0.62 -25.47
N GLU A 109 -11.68 -1.55 -24.94
CA GLU A 109 -11.53 -2.85 -25.64
C GLU A 109 -11.87 -4.13 -24.87
N ASP A 110 -12.22 -4.07 -23.57
CA ASP A 110 -12.56 -5.27 -22.78
C ASP A 110 -13.96 -5.22 -22.17
N THR A 111 -14.97 -4.82 -22.95
CA THR A 111 -16.33 -5.32 -22.70
C THR A 111 -16.47 -6.62 -23.48
N PRO A 112 -16.51 -7.81 -22.85
CA PRO A 112 -16.99 -8.98 -23.56
C PRO A 112 -18.43 -8.67 -23.96
N ASN A 113 -18.71 -8.81 -25.25
CA ASN A 113 -20.07 -8.75 -25.78
C ASN A 113 -20.95 -9.66 -24.92
N MET A 114 -21.77 -9.06 -24.07
CA MET A 114 -22.78 -9.79 -23.32
C MET A 114 -24.02 -9.86 -24.24
N PRO A 115 -24.58 -11.06 -24.45
CA PRO A 115 -25.69 -11.29 -25.38
C PRO A 115 -26.96 -10.52 -25.00
#